data_AF-A0A328U366-F1
#
_entry.id   AF-A0A328U366-F1
#
_cell.length_a   1.000
_cell.length_b   1.000
_cell.length_c   1.000
_cell.angle_alpha   90.00
_cell.angle_beta   90.00
_cell.angle_gamma   90.00
#
_symmetry.space_group_name_H-M   'P 1'
#
loop_
_entity.id
_entity.type
_entity.pdbx_description
1 polymer ?
#
loop_
_entity_poly.entity_id
_entity_poly.type
_entity_poly.pdbx_seq_one_letter_code
_entity_poly.pdbx_strand_id
1 'polypeptide(L)'
;MTSAYLDLIRIRFLMMLAYRVNYYSGIVIYTINIGAYYFLWEAIYGEQKLLAGFTLAQMTTYVAVSWMARAFYFNNLDREIANEIRDGSVAIQFIRPYNYLFVKLMQGFGEGLFRLLLFMGPGLAIVCLIFPVKLPTDPGVWGIYVVMLLFSFLINTQINMLVGLFAFFVENNEGMLRMKRVVVDLFSGVIVPISFFPGWLAVTMKWLPFQAITYLPSSVFTGRTSGDEVWQVFGIQLIWFFVLIIPIAWVWRQARTRLFVQGG
;
A
#
# COMPACT_ATOMS: atom_id res chain seq x y z
N MET A 1 -27.79 -3.46 -3.36
CA MET A 1 -26.65 -2.60 -2.95
C MET A 1 -25.29 -3.18 -3.32
N THR A 2 -25.05 -4.49 -3.15
CA THR A 2 -23.78 -5.15 -3.54
C THR A 2 -23.43 -4.96 -5.03
N SER A 3 -24.41 -5.03 -5.94
CA SER A 3 -24.22 -4.70 -7.37
C SER A 3 -23.61 -3.31 -7.58
N ALA A 4 -24.12 -2.30 -6.87
CA ALA A 4 -23.64 -0.93 -7.03
C ALA A 4 -22.16 -0.76 -6.61
N TYR A 5 -21.70 -1.49 -5.60
CA TYR A 5 -20.28 -1.45 -5.19
C TYR A 5 -19.37 -2.15 -6.20
N LEU A 6 -19.82 -3.24 -6.80
CA LEU A 6 -19.11 -3.89 -7.91
C LEU A 6 -19.05 -2.98 -9.14
N ASP A 7 -20.12 -2.25 -9.43
CA ASP A 7 -20.16 -1.28 -10.51
C ASP A 7 -19.18 -0.13 -10.26
N LEU A 8 -19.03 0.34 -9.01
CA LEU A 8 -18.02 1.36 -8.67
C LEU A 8 -16.58 0.87 -8.89
N ILE A 9 -16.27 -0.37 -8.50
CA ILE A 9 -14.97 -1.00 -8.79
C ILE A 9 -14.74 -1.03 -10.30
N ARG A 10 -15.74 -1.51 -11.06
CA ARG A 10 -15.67 -1.62 -12.52
C ARG A 10 -15.47 -0.25 -13.17
N ILE A 11 -16.24 0.76 -12.75
CA ILE A 11 -16.15 2.12 -13.29
C ILE A 11 -14.74 2.68 -13.04
N ARG A 12 -14.19 2.55 -11.82
CA ARG A 12 -12.82 3.02 -11.56
C ARG A 12 -11.79 2.29 -12.41
N PHE A 13 -11.91 0.96 -12.52
CA PHE A 13 -11.03 0.16 -13.36
C PHE A 13 -11.06 0.63 -14.83
N LEU A 14 -12.25 0.86 -15.39
CA LEU A 14 -12.41 1.32 -16.77
C LEU A 14 -11.88 2.73 -17.00
N MET A 15 -12.06 3.64 -16.03
CA MET A 15 -11.45 4.99 -16.09
C MET A 15 -9.93 4.91 -16.15
N MET A 16 -9.32 4.00 -15.39
CA MET A 16 -7.87 3.77 -15.41
C MET A 16 -7.42 3.17 -16.74
N LEU A 17 -8.21 2.24 -17.29
CA LEU A 17 -7.95 1.60 -18.59
C LEU A 17 -7.96 2.59 -19.77
N ALA A 18 -8.77 3.65 -19.69
CA ALA A 18 -8.82 4.71 -20.69
C ALA A 18 -7.47 5.47 -20.79
N TYR A 19 -6.81 5.70 -19.65
CA TYR A 19 -5.52 6.41 -19.56
C TYR A 19 -4.34 5.47 -19.30
N ARG A 20 -4.43 4.21 -19.73
CA ARG A 20 -3.44 3.15 -19.47
C ARG A 20 -2.01 3.49 -19.86
N VAL A 21 -1.81 4.32 -20.87
CA VAL A 21 -0.46 4.72 -21.34
C VAL A 21 0.32 5.45 -20.24
N ASN A 22 -0.36 6.21 -19.37
CA ASN A 22 0.25 6.89 -18.22
C ASN A 22 0.86 5.91 -17.21
N TYR A 23 0.46 4.63 -17.24
CA TYR A 23 0.93 3.60 -16.33
C TYR A 23 2.13 2.82 -16.88
N TYR A 24 2.27 2.70 -18.20
CA TYR A 24 3.41 2.00 -18.81
C TYR A 24 4.74 2.74 -18.61
N SER A 25 4.73 4.07 -18.60
CA SER A 25 5.90 4.85 -18.18
C SER A 25 6.32 4.52 -16.74
N GLY A 26 5.35 4.28 -15.86
CA GLY A 26 5.61 3.89 -14.49
C GLY A 26 6.25 2.49 -14.35
N ILE A 27 5.95 1.55 -15.25
CA ILE A 27 6.64 0.25 -15.28
C ILE A 27 8.14 0.47 -15.51
N VAL A 28 8.50 1.31 -16.48
CA VAL A 28 9.91 1.65 -16.75
C VAL A 28 10.56 2.29 -15.52
N ILE A 29 9.89 3.25 -14.89
CA ILE A 29 10.39 3.91 -13.67
C ILE A 29 10.61 2.91 -12.54
N TYR A 30 9.68 1.97 -12.32
CA TYR A 30 9.79 0.97 -11.26
C TYR A 30 10.91 -0.03 -11.56
N THR A 31 11.06 -0.46 -12.81
CA THR A 31 12.17 -1.32 -13.24
C THR A 31 13.52 -0.63 -13.02
N ILE A 32 13.64 0.66 -13.35
CA ILE A 32 14.86 1.45 -13.08
C ILE A 32 15.15 1.53 -11.58
N ASN A 33 14.13 1.81 -10.76
CA ASN A 33 14.30 1.86 -9.30
C ASN A 33 14.77 0.51 -8.76
N ILE A 34 14.10 -0.59 -9.15
CA ILE A 34 14.48 -1.94 -8.74
C ILE A 34 15.91 -2.26 -9.17
N GLY A 35 16.31 -1.87 -10.39
CA GLY A 35 17.69 -2.03 -10.86
C GLY A 35 18.71 -1.25 -10.03
N ALA A 36 18.41 0.01 -9.70
CA ALA A 36 19.26 0.81 -8.83
C ALA A 36 19.43 0.15 -7.44
N TYR A 37 18.34 -0.35 -6.84
CA TYR A 37 18.41 -1.09 -5.58
C TYR A 37 19.14 -2.43 -5.71
N TYR A 38 18.98 -3.15 -6.82
CA TYR A 38 19.70 -4.40 -7.08
C TYR A 38 21.22 -4.16 -7.05
N PHE A 39 21.72 -3.21 -7.84
CA PHE A 39 23.15 -2.90 -7.89
C PHE A 39 23.66 -2.33 -6.55
N LEU A 40 22.84 -1.54 -5.85
CA LEU A 40 23.15 -1.06 -4.51
C LEU A 40 23.35 -2.23 -3.54
N TRP A 41 22.41 -3.18 -3.50
CA TRP A 41 22.51 -4.34 -2.61
C TRP A 41 23.63 -5.28 -3.03
N GLU A 42 23.85 -5.50 -4.32
CA GLU A 42 24.99 -6.27 -4.82
C GLU A 42 26.32 -5.70 -4.31
N ALA A 43 26.49 -4.37 -4.39
CA ALA A 43 27.66 -3.68 -3.86
C ALA A 43 27.78 -3.77 -2.33
N ILE A 44 26.67 -3.67 -1.59
CA ILE A 44 26.66 -3.78 -0.12
C ILE A 44 27.00 -5.20 0.35
N TYR A 45 26.51 -6.23 -0.36
CA TYR A 45 26.81 -7.62 -0.02
C TYR A 45 28.30 -7.94 -0.22
N GLY A 46 28.90 -7.49 -1.32
CA GLY A 46 30.30 -7.81 -1.63
C GLY A 46 30.52 -9.34 -1.61
N GLU A 47 31.37 -9.82 -0.70
CA GLU A 47 31.62 -11.26 -0.52
C GLU A 47 30.72 -11.94 0.53
N GLN A 48 29.91 -11.17 1.25
CA GLN A 48 29.05 -11.71 2.30
C GLN A 48 27.90 -12.52 1.68
N LYS A 49 27.63 -13.71 2.23
CA LYS A 49 26.53 -14.57 1.74
C LYS A 49 25.18 -14.22 2.36
N LEU A 50 25.17 -13.59 3.54
CA LEU A 50 23.99 -13.32 4.33
C LEU A 50 24.11 -11.96 5.03
N LEU A 51 23.12 -11.09 4.87
CA LEU A 51 23.04 -9.79 5.55
C LEU A 51 21.64 -9.57 6.11
N ALA A 52 21.56 -9.26 7.41
CA ALA A 52 20.31 -9.09 8.16
C ALA A 52 19.29 -10.24 7.96
N GLY A 53 19.82 -11.45 7.74
CA GLY A 53 19.08 -12.69 7.48
C GLY A 53 18.48 -12.83 6.08
N PHE A 54 18.85 -11.98 5.13
CA PHE A 54 18.58 -12.17 3.70
C PHE A 54 19.83 -12.70 3.01
N THR A 55 19.65 -13.55 2.01
CA THR A 55 20.65 -13.78 0.96
C THR A 55 20.49 -12.72 -0.14
N LEU A 56 21.51 -12.50 -0.98
CA LEU A 56 21.41 -11.56 -2.09
C LEU A 56 20.22 -11.89 -3.01
N ALA A 57 19.99 -13.17 -3.31
CA ALA A 57 18.84 -13.59 -4.13
C ALA A 57 17.50 -13.26 -3.46
N GLN A 58 17.37 -13.50 -2.15
CA GLN A 58 16.17 -13.11 -1.41
C GLN A 58 16.00 -11.60 -1.34
N MET A 59 17.09 -10.83 -1.21
CA MET A 59 17.06 -9.38 -1.23
C MET A 59 16.58 -8.83 -2.57
N THR A 60 17.08 -9.36 -3.68
CA THR A 60 16.65 -8.99 -5.03
C THR A 60 15.15 -9.27 -5.22
N THR A 61 14.68 -10.45 -4.82
CA THR A 61 13.25 -10.78 -4.84
C THR A 61 12.45 -9.86 -3.91
N TYR A 62 12.96 -9.57 -2.71
CA TYR A 62 12.30 -8.69 -1.75
C TYR A 62 12.08 -7.30 -2.34
N VAL A 63 13.13 -6.68 -2.89
CA VAL A 63 13.06 -5.36 -3.52
C VAL A 63 12.07 -5.38 -4.69
N ALA A 64 12.20 -6.33 -5.61
CA ALA A 64 11.35 -6.44 -6.78
C ALA A 64 9.86 -6.54 -6.39
N VAL A 65 9.54 -7.44 -5.47
CA VAL A 65 8.17 -7.71 -5.04
C VAL A 65 7.63 -6.58 -4.18
N SER A 66 8.44 -5.95 -3.32
CA SER A 66 8.02 -4.80 -2.51
C SER A 66 7.65 -3.59 -3.37
N TRP A 67 8.49 -3.24 -4.35
CA TRP A 67 8.20 -2.16 -5.30
C TRP A 67 6.99 -2.48 -6.17
N MET A 68 6.87 -3.72 -6.65
CA MET A 68 5.72 -4.13 -7.46
C MET A 68 4.42 -4.16 -6.64
N ALA A 69 4.45 -4.64 -5.40
CA ALA A 69 3.32 -4.59 -4.46
C ALA A 69 2.83 -3.16 -4.23
N ARG A 70 3.75 -2.19 -4.18
CA ARG A 70 3.43 -0.77 -4.07
C ARG A 70 2.51 -0.27 -5.16
N ALA A 71 2.65 -0.77 -6.38
CA ALA A 71 1.73 -0.41 -7.45
C ALA A 71 0.29 -0.79 -7.11
N PHE A 72 0.05 -1.90 -6.40
CA PHE A 72 -1.29 -2.33 -6.00
C PHE A 72 -1.84 -1.56 -4.80
N TYR A 73 -1.09 -1.49 -3.69
CA TYR A 73 -1.62 -0.90 -2.45
C TYR A 73 -1.68 0.63 -2.49
N PHE A 74 -0.84 1.27 -3.32
CA PHE A 74 -0.78 2.72 -3.42
C PHE A 74 -2.06 3.30 -4.03
N ASN A 75 -2.64 4.26 -3.32
CA ASN A 75 -3.77 5.05 -3.79
C ASN A 75 -3.65 6.49 -3.26
N ASN A 76 -4.37 7.42 -3.87
CA ASN A 76 -4.40 8.85 -3.49
C ASN A 76 -5.71 9.23 -2.78
N LEU A 77 -6.37 8.29 -2.09
CA LEU A 77 -7.66 8.54 -1.45
C LEU A 77 -7.57 9.63 -0.38
N ASP A 78 -6.43 9.76 0.29
CA ASP A 78 -6.14 10.84 1.22
C ASP A 78 -6.32 12.23 0.57
N ARG A 79 -5.78 12.41 -0.63
CA ARG A 79 -5.89 13.66 -1.40
C ARG A 79 -7.28 13.85 -1.97
N GLU A 80 -7.90 12.80 -2.51
CA GLU A 80 -9.27 12.90 -3.03
C GLU A 80 -10.25 13.33 -1.94
N ILE A 81 -10.21 12.67 -0.78
CA ILE A 81 -11.06 12.99 0.37
C ILE A 81 -10.78 14.43 0.84
N ALA A 82 -9.51 14.81 0.96
CA ALA A 82 -9.14 16.16 1.38
C ALA A 82 -9.66 17.25 0.44
N ASN A 83 -9.58 17.01 -0.87
CA ASN A 83 -10.08 17.94 -1.88
C ASN A 83 -11.61 18.06 -1.83
N GLU A 84 -12.32 16.94 -1.72
CA GLU A 84 -13.79 16.92 -1.60
C GLU A 84 -14.29 17.64 -0.34
N ILE A 85 -13.51 17.60 0.74
CA ILE A 85 -13.81 18.35 1.96
C ILE A 85 -13.55 19.84 1.75
N ARG A 86 -12.43 20.20 1.13
CA ARG A 86 -12.04 21.59 0.88
C ARG A 86 -12.98 22.32 -0.08
N ASP A 87 -13.44 21.64 -1.13
CA ASP A 87 -14.37 22.20 -2.11
C ASP A 87 -15.86 22.06 -1.73
N GLY A 88 -16.14 21.43 -0.57
CA GLY A 88 -17.50 21.24 -0.06
C GLY A 88 -18.32 20.16 -0.76
N SER A 89 -17.80 19.53 -1.83
CA SER A 89 -18.51 18.46 -2.56
C SER A 89 -18.75 17.21 -1.71
N VAL A 90 -18.02 17.04 -0.60
CA VAL A 90 -18.29 16.01 0.40
C VAL A 90 -19.70 16.12 0.99
N ALA A 91 -20.30 17.32 1.06
CA ALA A 91 -21.67 17.53 1.55
C ALA A 91 -22.71 16.71 0.74
N ILE A 92 -22.52 16.64 -0.58
CA ILE A 92 -23.35 15.86 -1.50
C ILE A 92 -23.20 14.36 -1.23
N GLN A 93 -22.06 13.92 -0.71
CA GLN A 93 -21.84 12.52 -0.37
C GLN A 93 -22.64 12.10 0.87
N PHE A 94 -22.94 13.04 1.78
CA PHE A 94 -23.71 12.75 3.00
C PHE A 94 -25.20 12.54 2.76
N ILE A 95 -25.76 13.14 1.70
CA ILE A 95 -27.18 12.96 1.35
C ILE A 95 -27.44 11.66 0.58
N ARG A 96 -26.39 10.99 0.10
CA ARG A 96 -26.54 9.76 -0.68
C ARG A 96 -26.75 8.55 0.24
N PRO A 97 -27.60 7.57 -0.15
CA PRO A 97 -27.94 6.42 0.68
C PRO A 97 -26.84 5.34 0.66
N TYR A 98 -25.58 5.73 0.86
CA TYR A 98 -24.44 4.81 0.95
C TYR A 98 -23.40 5.30 1.97
N ASN A 99 -22.49 4.40 2.34
CA ASN A 99 -21.34 4.76 3.17
C ASN A 99 -20.22 5.35 2.28
N TYR A 100 -19.93 6.64 2.46
CA TYR A 100 -18.91 7.36 1.70
C TYR A 100 -17.53 6.71 1.75
N LEU A 101 -17.06 6.34 2.95
CA LEU A 101 -15.74 5.72 3.12
C LEU A 101 -15.68 4.36 2.42
N PHE A 102 -16.77 3.59 2.46
CA PHE A 102 -16.83 2.32 1.75
C PHE A 102 -16.84 2.52 0.23
N VAL A 103 -17.53 3.55 -0.29
CA VAL A 103 -17.43 3.93 -1.72
C VAL A 103 -15.98 4.27 -2.09
N LYS A 104 -15.28 5.05 -1.28
CA LYS A 104 -13.86 5.37 -1.49
C LYS A 104 -12.98 4.13 -1.47
N LEU A 105 -13.24 3.18 -0.56
CA LEU A 105 -12.54 1.89 -0.52
C LEU A 105 -12.73 1.11 -1.83
N MET A 106 -13.97 0.97 -2.30
CA MET A 106 -14.32 0.25 -3.53
C MET A 106 -13.69 0.91 -4.77
N GLN A 107 -13.72 2.24 -4.84
CA GLN A 107 -13.01 2.99 -5.88
C GLN A 107 -11.51 2.74 -5.82
N GLY A 108 -10.87 2.87 -4.66
CA GLY A 108 -9.46 2.56 -4.50
C GLY A 108 -9.13 1.12 -4.89
N PHE A 109 -10.01 0.17 -4.60
CA PHE A 109 -9.82 -1.23 -4.95
C PHE A 109 -9.92 -1.47 -6.46
N GLY A 110 -10.84 -0.80 -7.17
CA GLY A 110 -10.88 -0.84 -8.63
C GLY A 110 -9.63 -0.25 -9.30
N GLU A 111 -9.08 0.83 -8.73
CA GLU A 111 -7.79 1.37 -9.15
C GLU A 111 -6.65 0.37 -8.89
N GLY A 112 -6.61 -0.20 -7.69
CA GLY A 112 -5.64 -1.22 -7.29
C GLY A 112 -5.69 -2.42 -8.23
N LEU A 113 -6.86 -2.97 -8.53
CA LEU A 113 -7.02 -4.11 -9.42
C LEU A 113 -6.52 -3.83 -10.84
N PHE A 114 -6.75 -2.62 -11.35
CA PHE A 114 -6.15 -2.19 -12.61
C PHE A 114 -4.63 -2.22 -12.53
N ARG A 115 -4.05 -1.60 -11.49
CA ARG A 115 -2.60 -1.58 -11.31
C ARG A 115 -2.03 -2.99 -11.06
N LEU A 116 -2.74 -3.89 -10.38
CA LEU A 116 -2.32 -5.27 -10.19
C LEU A 116 -2.14 -5.98 -11.54
N LEU A 117 -3.15 -5.91 -12.39
CA LEU A 117 -3.21 -6.67 -13.64
C LEU A 117 -2.40 -6.03 -14.77
N LEU A 118 -2.41 -4.70 -14.89
CA LEU A 118 -1.86 -3.98 -16.04
C LEU A 118 -0.52 -3.31 -15.74
N PHE A 119 -0.11 -3.21 -14.47
CA PHE A 119 1.16 -2.63 -14.06
C PHE A 119 2.04 -3.64 -13.32
N MET A 120 1.58 -4.18 -12.20
CA MET A 120 2.35 -5.05 -11.31
C MET A 120 2.69 -6.37 -12.01
N GLY A 121 1.71 -7.04 -12.64
CA GLY A 121 1.93 -8.28 -13.37
C GLY A 121 2.96 -8.14 -14.50
N PRO A 122 2.73 -7.27 -15.50
CA PRO A 122 3.68 -7.04 -16.59
C PRO A 122 5.02 -6.50 -16.11
N GLY A 123 5.02 -5.60 -15.12
CA GLY A 123 6.24 -5.04 -14.55
C GLY A 123 7.09 -6.08 -13.84
N LEU A 124 6.49 -6.97 -13.04
CA LEU A 124 7.20 -8.07 -12.40
C LEU A 124 7.75 -9.05 -13.44
N ALA A 125 7.00 -9.35 -14.51
CA ALA A 125 7.50 -10.17 -15.61
C ALA A 125 8.74 -9.57 -16.26
N ILE A 126 8.74 -8.27 -16.57
CA ILE A 126 9.90 -7.55 -17.12
C ILE A 126 11.08 -7.62 -16.15
N VAL A 127 10.85 -7.35 -14.86
CA VAL A 127 11.91 -7.38 -13.84
C VAL A 127 12.53 -8.78 -13.70
N CYS A 128 11.74 -9.84 -13.76
CA CYS A 128 12.25 -11.22 -13.72
C CYS A 128 13.08 -11.60 -14.97
N LEU A 129 12.90 -10.93 -16.10
CA LEU A 129 13.73 -11.14 -17.30
C LEU A 129 15.07 -10.43 -17.22
N ILE A 130 15.15 -9.32 -16.49
CA ILE A 130 16.35 -8.46 -16.42
C ILE A 130 17.22 -8.80 -15.21
N PHE A 131 16.60 -9.12 -14.08
CA PHE A 131 17.28 -9.32 -12.79
C PHE A 131 17.10 -10.75 -12.27
N PRO A 132 18.05 -11.27 -11.46
CA PRO A 132 18.01 -12.63 -10.94
C PRO A 132 16.99 -12.79 -9.78
N VAL A 133 15.72 -12.50 -10.06
CA VAL A 133 14.60 -12.67 -9.12
C VAL A 133 14.23 -14.15 -9.03
N LYS A 134 14.26 -14.69 -7.81
CA LYS A 134 13.79 -16.05 -7.53
C LYS A 134 12.41 -16.00 -6.89
N LEU A 135 11.39 -16.35 -7.66
CA LEU A 135 10.01 -16.43 -7.18
C LEU A 135 9.78 -17.79 -6.48
N PRO A 136 8.88 -17.85 -5.47
CA PRO A 136 8.48 -19.11 -4.85
C PRO A 136 7.88 -20.08 -5.86
N THR A 137 8.27 -21.35 -5.75
CA THR A 137 7.70 -22.46 -6.54
C THR A 137 6.43 -23.03 -5.92
N ASP A 138 6.26 -22.88 -4.60
CA ASP A 138 5.10 -23.35 -3.87
C ASP A 138 3.88 -22.44 -4.11
N PRO A 139 2.79 -22.95 -4.71
CA PRO A 139 1.55 -22.21 -4.90
C PRO A 139 0.92 -21.72 -3.58
N GLY A 140 1.18 -22.39 -2.46
CA GLY A 140 0.70 -21.98 -1.14
C GLY A 140 1.24 -20.61 -0.73
N VAL A 141 2.52 -20.34 -1.00
CA VAL A 141 3.16 -19.04 -0.72
C VAL A 141 2.52 -17.93 -1.54
N TRP A 142 2.17 -18.19 -2.81
CA TRP A 142 1.46 -17.23 -3.66
C TRP A 142 0.06 -16.93 -3.13
N GLY A 143 -0.68 -17.95 -2.71
CA GLY A 143 -2.01 -17.79 -2.13
C GLY A 143 -1.98 -16.92 -0.86
N ILE A 144 -1.06 -17.23 0.06
CA ILE A 144 -0.86 -16.44 1.28
C ILE A 144 -0.47 -15.01 0.94
N TYR A 145 0.49 -14.84 0.02
CA TYR A 145 0.95 -13.52 -0.38
C TYR A 145 -0.16 -12.66 -1.00
N VAL A 146 -1.04 -13.23 -1.82
CA VAL A 146 -2.21 -12.51 -2.37
C VAL A 146 -3.13 -12.03 -1.26
N VAL A 147 -3.40 -12.86 -0.25
CA VAL A 147 -4.20 -12.47 0.93
C VAL A 147 -3.49 -11.36 1.71
N MET A 148 -2.20 -11.52 2.01
CA MET A 148 -1.44 -10.50 2.73
C MET A 148 -1.36 -9.18 1.95
N LEU A 149 -1.26 -9.24 0.63
CA LEU A 149 -1.25 -8.08 -0.27
C LEU A 149 -2.61 -7.36 -0.29
N LEU A 150 -3.71 -8.09 -0.18
CA LEU A 150 -5.03 -7.48 0.04
C LEU A 150 -5.06 -6.71 1.36
N PHE A 151 -4.52 -7.27 2.44
CA PHE A 151 -4.41 -6.57 3.73
C PHE A 151 -3.47 -5.35 3.65
N SER A 152 -2.39 -5.42 2.89
CA SER A 152 -1.54 -4.26 2.60
C SER A 152 -2.33 -3.12 1.96
N PHE A 153 -3.17 -3.43 0.97
CA PHE A 153 -4.07 -2.46 0.35
C PHE A 153 -5.07 -1.88 1.36
N LEU A 154 -5.70 -2.72 2.18
CA LEU A 154 -6.67 -2.28 3.19
C LEU A 154 -6.02 -1.35 4.23
N ILE A 155 -4.90 -1.74 4.81
CA ILE A 155 -4.17 -0.97 5.82
C ILE A 155 -3.67 0.36 5.23
N ASN A 156 -3.06 0.34 4.05
CA ASN A 156 -2.62 1.57 3.39
C ASN A 156 -3.81 2.50 3.08
N THR A 157 -4.93 1.94 2.64
CA THR A 157 -6.16 2.70 2.39
C THR A 157 -6.73 3.30 3.67
N GLN A 158 -6.74 2.56 4.78
CA GLN A 158 -7.19 3.04 6.08
C GLN A 158 -6.34 4.23 6.56
N ILE A 159 -5.01 4.14 6.43
CA ILE A 159 -4.09 5.23 6.76
C ILE A 159 -4.37 6.44 5.86
N ASN A 160 -4.56 6.23 4.55
CA ASN A 160 -4.90 7.31 3.63
C ASN A 160 -6.25 7.97 3.98
N MET A 161 -7.27 7.18 4.29
CA MET A 161 -8.58 7.70 4.71
C MET A 161 -8.48 8.52 5.99
N LEU A 162 -7.74 8.06 7.01
CA LEU A 162 -7.52 8.82 8.23
C LEU A 162 -6.93 10.19 7.92
N VAL A 163 -5.84 10.24 7.14
CA VAL A 163 -5.18 11.51 6.78
C VAL A 163 -6.06 12.41 5.92
N GLY A 164 -6.84 11.84 5.01
CA GLY A 164 -7.80 12.61 4.21
C GLY A 164 -8.88 13.24 5.08
N LEU A 165 -9.46 12.49 6.02
CA LEU A 165 -10.51 12.96 6.92
C LEU A 165 -10.05 14.08 7.86
N PHE A 166 -8.76 14.18 8.16
CA PHE A 166 -8.24 15.31 8.95
C PHE A 166 -8.43 16.67 8.26
N ALA A 167 -8.73 16.73 6.95
CA ALA A 167 -9.11 17.97 6.28
C ALA A 167 -10.38 18.62 6.87
N PHE A 168 -11.22 17.88 7.60
CA PHE A 168 -12.34 18.46 8.34
C PHE A 168 -11.91 19.34 9.53
N PHE A 169 -10.66 19.22 9.98
CA PHE A 169 -10.16 19.86 11.19
C PHE A 169 -9.03 20.87 10.92
N VAL A 170 -8.46 20.85 9.71
CA VAL A 170 -7.31 21.68 9.32
C VAL A 170 -7.58 22.27 7.95
N GLU A 171 -7.40 23.58 7.83
CA GLU A 171 -7.64 24.34 6.58
C GLU A 171 -6.72 23.89 5.43
N ASN A 172 -5.45 23.63 5.73
CA ASN A 172 -4.49 23.10 4.78
C ASN A 172 -3.78 21.85 5.32
N ASN A 173 -4.13 20.68 4.79
CA ASN A 173 -3.52 19.40 5.16
C ASN A 173 -2.45 18.92 4.15
N GLU A 174 -2.00 19.73 3.18
CA GLU A 174 -1.05 19.27 2.15
C GLU A 174 0.27 18.78 2.74
N GLY A 175 0.81 19.50 3.73
CA GLY A 175 2.02 19.11 4.43
C GLY A 175 1.87 17.72 5.08
N MET A 176 0.69 17.44 5.65
CA MET A 176 0.39 16.15 6.28
C MET A 176 0.26 15.02 5.24
N LEU A 177 -0.34 15.28 4.08
CA LEU A 177 -0.40 14.32 2.97
C LEU A 177 1.01 13.91 2.52
N ARG A 178 1.91 14.91 2.35
CA ARG A 178 3.32 14.70 1.95
C ARG A 178 4.10 13.98 3.03
N MET A 179 4.00 14.42 4.29
CA MET A 179 4.66 13.78 5.43
C MET A 179 4.26 12.32 5.56
N LYS A 180 2.95 12.02 5.53
CA LYS A 180 2.46 10.63 5.58
C LYS A 180 3.04 9.77 4.46
N ARG A 181 3.18 10.31 3.24
CA ARG A 181 3.78 9.55 2.13
C ARG A 181 5.21 9.15 2.44
N VAL A 182 6.03 10.08 2.93
CA VAL A 182 7.42 9.81 3.32
C VAL A 182 7.50 8.81 4.47
N VAL A 183 6.65 8.97 5.49
CA VAL A 183 6.58 8.07 6.65
C VAL A 183 6.24 6.65 6.22
N VAL A 184 5.21 6.48 5.38
CA VAL A 184 4.83 5.14 4.86
C VAL A 184 5.93 4.56 3.99
N ASP A 185 6.50 5.32 3.07
CA ASP A 185 7.56 4.83 2.18
C ASP A 185 8.82 4.42 2.97
N LEU A 186 9.20 5.19 3.98
CA LEU A 186 10.37 4.90 4.80
C LEU A 186 10.13 3.69 5.72
N PHE A 187 9.00 3.67 6.44
CA PHE A 187 8.77 2.70 7.51
C PHE A 187 8.03 1.42 7.09
N SER A 188 7.50 1.36 5.86
CA SER A 188 6.86 0.13 5.35
C SER A 188 7.84 -0.98 5.01
N GLY A 189 9.12 -0.64 4.86
CA GLY A 189 10.17 -1.55 4.42
C GLY A 189 10.38 -1.58 2.90
N VAL A 190 9.65 -0.77 2.11
CA VAL A 190 9.76 -0.78 0.63
C VAL A 190 11.09 -0.22 0.12
N ILE A 191 11.66 0.78 0.80
CA ILE A 191 12.96 1.38 0.45
C ILE A 191 14.10 0.51 1.01
N VAL A 192 14.06 0.24 2.32
CA VAL A 192 15.04 -0.58 3.03
C VAL A 192 14.28 -1.55 3.94
N PRO A 193 14.58 -2.86 3.91
CA PRO A 193 13.92 -3.81 4.81
C PRO A 193 14.12 -3.42 6.28
N ILE A 194 13.07 -3.60 7.09
CA ILE A 194 13.09 -3.20 8.50
C ILE A 194 14.18 -3.95 9.30
N SER A 195 14.62 -5.13 8.83
CA SER A 195 15.75 -5.86 9.42
C SER A 195 17.08 -5.10 9.42
N PHE A 196 17.22 -4.05 8.60
CA PHE A 196 18.41 -3.20 8.55
C PHE A 196 18.30 -1.95 9.44
N PHE A 197 17.16 -1.73 10.09
CA PHE A 197 16.99 -0.57 10.97
C PHE A 197 17.79 -0.75 12.27
N PRO A 198 18.29 0.35 12.87
CA PRO A 198 18.94 0.29 14.18
C PRO A 198 17.97 -0.25 15.22
N GLY A 199 18.48 -0.94 16.25
CA GLY A 199 17.68 -1.75 17.18
C GLY A 199 16.47 -1.02 17.78
N TRP A 200 16.63 0.23 18.22
CA TRP A 200 15.54 1.03 18.78
C TRP A 200 14.43 1.31 17.75
N LEU A 201 14.80 1.57 16.50
CA LEU A 201 13.85 1.87 15.43
C LEU A 201 13.14 0.60 14.99
N ALA A 202 13.87 -0.51 14.83
CA ALA A 202 13.29 -1.81 14.51
C ALA A 202 12.27 -2.26 15.55
N VAL A 203 12.55 -2.06 16.86
CA VAL A 203 11.60 -2.33 17.93
C VAL A 203 10.38 -1.40 17.84
N THR A 204 10.58 -0.11 17.59
CA THR A 204 9.47 0.85 17.44
C THR A 204 8.55 0.49 16.28
N MET A 205 9.10 0.04 15.14
CA MET A 205 8.32 -0.36 13.97
C MET A 205 7.41 -1.56 14.25
N LYS A 206 7.74 -2.41 15.24
CA LYS A 206 6.88 -3.54 15.62
C LYS A 206 5.53 -3.08 16.19
N TRP A 207 5.49 -1.89 16.77
CA TRP A 207 4.30 -1.28 17.38
C TRP A 207 3.56 -0.33 16.44
N LEU A 208 3.92 -0.28 15.16
CA LEU A 208 3.32 0.59 14.15
C LEU A 208 2.73 -0.23 12.99
N PRO A 209 1.74 0.30 12.25
CA PRO A 209 1.10 -0.42 11.16
C PRO A 209 1.97 -0.55 9.91
N PHE A 210 3.06 0.22 9.80
CA PHE A 210 3.76 0.38 8.52
C PHE A 210 4.38 -0.92 8.00
N GLN A 211 4.96 -1.74 8.89
CA GLN A 211 5.53 -3.04 8.51
C GLN A 211 4.50 -3.98 7.86
N ALA A 212 3.22 -3.85 8.24
CA ALA A 212 2.13 -4.65 7.73
C ALA A 212 1.76 -4.33 6.28
N ILE A 213 2.27 -3.22 5.73
CA ILE A 213 1.99 -2.80 4.34
C ILE A 213 2.91 -3.55 3.36
N THR A 214 4.21 -3.66 3.63
CA THR A 214 5.15 -4.20 2.63
C THR A 214 6.15 -5.19 3.22
N TYR A 215 6.78 -4.87 4.34
CA TYR A 215 7.82 -5.72 4.93
C TYR A 215 7.34 -7.13 5.23
N LEU A 216 6.21 -7.29 5.95
CA LEU A 216 5.68 -8.61 6.32
C LEU A 216 5.26 -9.47 5.12
N PRO A 217 4.44 -9.00 4.15
CA PRO A 217 4.10 -9.81 2.98
C PRO A 217 5.32 -10.18 2.14
N SER A 218 6.26 -9.23 1.94
CA SER A 218 7.45 -9.48 1.15
C SER A 218 8.44 -10.40 1.85
N SER A 219 8.51 -10.40 3.20
CA SER A 219 9.33 -11.36 3.95
C SER A 219 8.79 -12.80 3.83
N VAL A 220 7.47 -12.98 3.87
CA VAL A 220 6.84 -14.28 3.62
C VAL A 220 7.09 -14.74 2.18
N PHE A 221 6.87 -13.85 1.21
CA PHE A 221 7.05 -14.18 -0.21
C PHE A 221 8.49 -14.54 -0.58
N THR A 222 9.47 -14.01 0.15
CA THR A 222 10.91 -14.30 -0.09
C THR A 222 11.41 -15.53 0.66
N GLY A 223 10.55 -16.18 1.44
CA GLY A 223 10.90 -17.30 2.31
C GLY A 223 11.76 -16.90 3.51
N ARG A 224 11.91 -15.60 3.78
CA ARG A 224 12.58 -15.06 4.99
C ARG A 224 11.78 -15.44 6.24
N THR A 225 10.46 -15.40 6.14
CA THR A 225 9.50 -15.86 7.14
C THR A 225 8.76 -17.06 6.56
N SER A 226 8.82 -18.22 7.22
CA SER A 226 8.24 -19.46 6.72
C SER A 226 7.68 -20.33 7.86
N GLY A 227 6.95 -21.39 7.52
CA GLY A 227 6.32 -22.26 8.51
C GLY A 227 5.28 -21.53 9.37
N ASP A 228 5.24 -21.84 10.66
CA ASP A 228 4.23 -21.31 11.58
C ASP A 228 4.36 -19.81 11.85
N GLU A 229 5.54 -19.22 11.62
CA GLU A 229 5.77 -17.78 11.76
C GLU A 229 4.92 -16.95 10.78
N VAL A 230 4.52 -17.54 9.65
CA VAL A 230 3.66 -16.89 8.65
C VAL A 230 2.32 -16.48 9.28
N TRP A 231 1.76 -17.33 10.15
CA TRP A 231 0.50 -17.03 10.84
C TRP A 231 0.65 -15.91 11.86
N GLN A 232 1.81 -15.80 12.49
CA GLN A 232 2.09 -14.71 13.44
C GLN A 232 2.15 -13.36 12.72
N VAL A 233 2.90 -13.28 11.61
CA VAL A 233 3.00 -12.03 10.84
C VAL A 233 1.69 -11.66 10.15
N PHE A 234 0.92 -12.65 9.70
CA PHE A 234 -0.43 -12.41 9.18
C PHE A 234 -1.38 -11.91 10.28
N GLY A 235 -1.28 -12.47 11.50
CA GLY A 235 -2.00 -11.98 12.67
C GLY A 235 -1.74 -10.50 12.96
N ILE A 236 -0.51 -10.03 12.78
CA ILE A 236 -0.16 -8.60 12.92
C ILE A 236 -0.92 -7.75 11.88
N GLN A 237 -1.01 -8.17 10.62
CA GLN A 237 -1.79 -7.46 9.60
C GLN A 237 -3.28 -7.40 9.98
N LEU A 238 -3.85 -8.52 10.44
CA LEU A 238 -5.24 -8.59 10.89
C LEU A 238 -5.50 -7.63 12.06
N ILE A 239 -4.64 -7.64 13.08
CA ILE A 239 -4.75 -6.74 14.24
C ILE A 239 -4.77 -5.29 13.77
N TRP A 240 -3.81 -4.87 12.94
CA TRP A 240 -3.76 -3.48 12.46
C TRP A 240 -4.96 -3.11 11.58
N PHE A 241 -5.42 -4.03 10.74
CA PHE A 241 -6.64 -3.82 9.96
C PHE A 241 -7.84 -3.48 10.85
N PHE A 242 -8.07 -4.24 11.93
CA PHE A 242 -9.18 -3.95 12.84
C PHE A 242 -8.94 -2.72 13.72
N VAL A 243 -7.72 -2.54 14.24
CA VAL A 243 -7.35 -1.39 15.09
C VAL A 243 -7.55 -0.08 14.34
N LEU A 244 -7.20 0.01 13.06
CA LEU A 244 -7.34 1.22 12.27
C LEU A 244 -8.80 1.60 11.96
N ILE A 245 -9.75 0.65 12.03
CA ILE A 245 -11.18 0.96 11.87
C ILE A 245 -11.68 1.89 12.98
N ILE A 246 -11.16 1.72 14.20
CA ILE A 246 -11.59 2.49 15.39
C ILE A 246 -11.38 4.00 15.21
N PRO A 247 -10.16 4.51 14.95
CA PRO A 247 -9.97 5.93 14.74
C PRO A 247 -10.69 6.43 13.47
N ILE A 248 -10.82 5.62 12.42
CA ILE A 248 -11.57 6.02 11.22
C ILE A 248 -13.03 6.29 11.57
N ALA A 249 -13.67 5.35 12.26
CA ALA A 249 -15.07 5.48 12.65
C ALA A 249 -15.28 6.67 13.60
N TRP A 250 -14.34 6.90 14.52
CA TRP A 250 -14.37 8.02 15.44
C TRP A 250 -14.22 9.37 14.72
N VAL A 251 -13.19 9.55 13.90
CA VAL A 251 -12.96 10.78 13.12
C VAL A 251 -14.14 11.03 12.17
N TRP A 252 -14.64 10.00 11.49
CA TRP A 252 -15.79 10.12 10.60
C TRP A 252 -17.07 10.55 11.32
N ARG A 253 -17.29 10.06 12.56
CA ARG A 253 -18.43 10.48 13.38
C ARG A 253 -18.31 11.95 13.78
N GLN A 254 -17.11 12.41 14.14
CA GLN A 254 -16.85 13.81 14.49
C GLN A 254 -16.94 14.74 13.26
N ALA A 255 -16.52 14.28 12.09
CA ALA A 255 -16.62 15.03 10.85
C ALA A 255 -18.06 15.39 10.50
N ARG A 256 -19.01 14.47 10.73
CA ARG A 256 -20.44 14.69 10.46
C ARG A 256 -21.07 15.85 11.23
N THR A 257 -20.56 16.18 12.41
CA THR A 257 -21.09 17.28 13.23
C THR A 257 -20.44 18.62 12.93
N ARG A 258 -19.32 18.62 12.18
CA ARG A 258 -18.52 19.81 11.84
C ARG A 258 -18.71 20.29 10.42
N LEU A 259 -19.72 19.80 9.71
CA LEU A 259 -19.97 20.14 8.31
C LEU A 259 -20.52 21.57 8.19
N PHE A 260 -19.65 22.55 8.41
CA PHE A 260 -19.88 23.92 8.00
C PHE A 260 -19.60 23.98 6.51
N VAL A 261 -20.65 24.17 5.73
CA VAL A 261 -20.53 24.48 4.30
C VAL A 261 -19.80 25.82 4.22
N GLN A 262 -18.50 25.80 3.93
CA GLN A 262 -17.69 27.00 3.70
C GLN A 262 -18.01 27.68 2.35
N GLY A 263 -19.20 27.44 1.82
CA GLY A 263 -19.61 27.84 0.48
C GLY A 263 -21.07 28.25 0.43
N GLY A 264 -21.45 29.25 1.24
CA GLY A 264 -22.74 29.95 1.13
C GLY A 264 -23.94 29.24 1.74
#